data_AF-A0A350V0B1-F1
#
_entry.id   AF-A0A350V0B1-F1
#
_cell.length_a   1.000
_cell.length_b   1.000
_cell.length_c   1.000
_cell.angle_alpha   90.00
_cell.angle_beta   90.00
_cell.angle_gamma   90.00
#
_symmetry.space_group_name_H-M   'P 1'
#
loop_
_entity.id
_entity.type
_entity.pdbx_description
1 polymer ?
#
loop_
_entity_poly.entity_id
_entity_poly.type
_entity_poly.pdbx_seq_one_letter_code
_entity_poly.pdbx_strand_id
1 'polypeptide(L)'
;MALLNKTSLYKTVDNVNEAIFYGKKISKADARSISSWISSRYDTEYSYNHSYGLTKKDMNSPVCTFTGERLLCASMRHIMAEESARVMLQLSEITGTMPETLKKTDERFYRMLKASEAAGKPIGTFCCGQCTIGLWRYLNAGGLPEYRKYITDGIRSLHSNRDEAGKWGRFPFYYTLLALSEIEDEAALKEINYAMTACERALKRMNKTNTFSRRKRDLLLKIMN
;
A
#
# COMPACT_ATOMS: atom_id res chain seq x y z
N MET A 1 -3.05 21.71 1.58
CA MET A 1 -2.76 20.92 2.81
C MET A 1 -1.28 20.56 2.79
N ALA A 2 -0.58 20.69 3.92
CA ALA A 2 0.81 20.26 4.02
C ALA A 2 0.90 18.74 3.88
N LEU A 3 1.86 18.25 3.09
CA LEU A 3 2.08 16.81 2.91
C LEU A 3 2.55 16.15 4.21
N LEU A 4 3.50 16.79 4.90
CA LEU A 4 4.02 16.32 6.18
C LEU A 4 3.07 16.61 7.34
N ASN A 5 2.68 15.57 8.09
CA ASN A 5 2.02 15.68 9.38
C ASN A 5 2.93 15.17 10.50
N LYS A 6 3.58 16.08 11.21
CA LYS A 6 4.55 15.74 12.28
C LYS A 6 3.95 14.96 13.46
N THR A 7 2.63 14.86 13.57
CA THR A 7 1.94 14.14 14.66
C THR A 7 1.46 12.75 14.28
N SER A 8 1.53 12.36 13.00
CA SER A 8 0.89 11.14 12.49
C SER A 8 1.63 10.61 11.26
N LEU A 9 2.17 9.39 11.38
CA LEU A 9 2.82 8.70 10.27
C LEU A 9 1.78 8.33 9.23
N TYR A 10 0.63 7.83 9.70
CA TYR A 10 -0.51 7.53 8.85
C TYR A 10 -0.92 8.73 8.00
N LYS A 11 -1.13 9.91 8.60
CA LYS A 11 -1.53 11.10 7.82
C LYS A 11 -0.47 11.57 6.86
N THR A 12 0.81 11.47 7.22
CA THR A 12 1.91 11.79 6.29
C THR A 12 1.90 10.86 5.08
N VAL A 13 1.83 9.55 5.30
CA VAL A 13 1.75 8.54 4.23
C VAL A 13 0.48 8.72 3.39
N ASP A 14 -0.67 8.95 4.01
CA ASP A 14 -1.95 9.18 3.33
C ASP A 14 -1.93 10.44 2.44
N ASN A 15 -1.32 11.52 2.92
CA ASN A 15 -1.17 12.75 2.15
C ASN A 15 -0.24 12.58 0.93
N VAL A 16 0.86 11.83 1.09
CA VAL A 16 1.77 11.53 -0.03
C VAL A 16 1.09 10.61 -1.04
N ASN A 17 0.41 9.55 -0.57
CA ASN A 17 -0.38 8.68 -1.43
C ASN A 17 -1.45 9.46 -2.20
N GLU A 18 -2.11 10.43 -1.56
CA GLU A 18 -3.06 11.32 -2.22
C GLU A 18 -2.39 12.18 -3.30
N ALA A 19 -1.24 12.77 -3.00
CA ALA A 19 -0.50 13.57 -3.98
C ALA A 19 -0.15 12.73 -5.22
N ILE A 20 0.37 11.53 -5.02
CA ILE A 20 0.78 10.62 -6.10
C ILE A 20 -0.43 10.15 -6.90
N PHE A 21 -1.51 9.74 -6.23
CA PHE A 21 -2.72 9.24 -6.88
C PHE A 21 -3.35 10.30 -7.82
N TYR A 22 -3.36 11.56 -7.42
CA TYR A 22 -3.90 12.67 -8.23
C TYR A 22 -2.84 13.40 -9.07
N GLY A 23 -1.63 12.86 -9.21
CA GLY A 23 -0.57 13.46 -10.04
C GLY A 23 -0.09 14.84 -9.55
N LYS A 24 -0.26 15.15 -8.26
CA LYS A 24 0.21 16.41 -7.67
C LYS A 24 1.73 16.35 -7.49
N LYS A 25 2.42 17.38 -7.98
CA LYS A 25 3.87 17.52 -7.85
C LYS A 25 4.27 17.64 -6.38
N ILE A 26 5.22 16.81 -5.95
CA ILE A 26 5.89 16.91 -4.65
C ILE A 26 7.22 17.64 -4.89
N SER A 27 7.46 18.73 -4.15
CA SER A 27 8.71 19.47 -4.30
C SER A 27 9.89 18.67 -3.72
N LYS A 28 11.11 18.88 -4.23
CA LYS A 28 12.32 18.25 -3.67
C LYS A 28 12.55 18.61 -2.21
N ALA A 29 12.15 19.81 -1.79
CA ALA A 29 12.23 20.27 -0.40
C ALA A 29 11.24 19.51 0.50
N ASP A 30 9.98 19.37 0.06
CA ASP A 30 8.98 18.58 0.78
C ASP A 30 9.40 17.12 0.87
N ALA A 31 9.88 16.54 -0.24
CA ALA A 31 10.33 15.16 -0.27
C ALA A 31 11.46 14.91 0.74
N ARG A 32 12.47 15.78 0.79
CA ARG A 32 13.54 15.70 1.82
C ARG A 32 12.99 15.81 3.24
N SER A 33 12.08 16.76 3.48
CA SER A 33 11.50 16.96 4.81
C SER A 33 10.69 15.76 5.27
N ILE A 34 9.87 15.20 4.38
CA ILE A 34 9.05 14.02 4.65
C ILE A 34 9.94 12.80 4.86
N SER A 35 10.91 12.55 3.96
CA SER A 35 11.83 11.42 4.09
C SER A 35 12.62 11.47 5.40
N SER A 36 13.15 12.65 5.76
CA SER A 36 13.86 12.81 7.03
C SER A 36 12.97 12.52 8.23
N TRP A 37 11.71 12.96 8.19
CA TRP A 37 10.77 12.73 9.28
C TRP A 37 10.30 11.27 9.36
N ILE A 38 10.04 10.60 8.24
CA ILE A 38 9.73 9.16 8.22
C ILE A 38 10.95 8.36 8.70
N SER A 39 12.17 8.71 8.28
CA SER A 39 13.40 8.08 8.78
C SER A 39 13.55 8.21 10.29
N SER A 40 13.14 9.32 10.91
CA SER A 40 13.16 9.46 12.38
C SER A 40 12.11 8.59 13.09
N ARG A 41 11.25 7.88 12.36
CA ARG A 41 10.32 6.87 12.88
C ARG A 41 10.86 5.44 12.77
N TYR A 42 12.04 5.25 12.17
CA TYR A 42 12.62 3.91 12.06
C TYR A 42 12.93 3.33 13.44
N ASP A 43 12.50 2.10 13.66
CA ASP A 43 12.69 1.31 14.88
C ASP A 43 12.24 2.01 16.18
N THR A 44 11.23 2.87 16.08
CA THR A 44 10.61 3.49 17.26
C THR A 44 9.58 2.57 17.90
N GLU A 45 9.02 3.02 19.03
CA GLU A 45 7.79 2.45 19.58
C GLU A 45 6.71 2.31 18.48
N TYR A 46 5.97 1.20 18.53
CA TYR A 46 4.95 0.81 17.55
C TYR A 46 5.45 0.50 16.14
N SER A 47 6.76 0.34 15.93
CA SER A 47 7.28 -0.28 14.71
C SER A 47 6.87 -1.74 14.60
N TYR A 48 6.82 -2.23 13.36
CA TYR A 48 6.65 -3.65 13.09
C TYR A 48 7.98 -4.24 12.62
N ASN A 49 8.57 -5.14 13.42
CA ASN A 49 9.78 -5.87 13.05
C ASN A 49 10.94 -4.96 12.59
N HIS A 50 11.28 -3.95 13.41
CA HIS A 50 12.37 -2.99 13.15
C HIS A 50 12.21 -2.19 11.85
N SER A 51 11.01 -1.63 11.64
CA SER A 51 10.66 -0.77 10.51
C SER A 51 10.14 0.59 10.98
N TYR A 52 9.37 1.31 10.17
CA TYR A 52 8.81 2.61 10.51
C TYR A 52 7.65 2.49 11.52
N GLY A 53 7.81 3.14 12.68
CA GLY A 53 6.85 3.12 13.77
C GLY A 53 5.78 4.21 13.68
N LEU A 54 4.54 3.78 13.87
CA LEU A 54 3.38 4.67 14.06
C LEU A 54 3.59 5.62 15.23
N THR A 55 2.89 6.75 15.26
CA THR A 55 2.91 7.65 16.42
C THR A 55 1.89 7.20 17.47
N LYS A 56 2.01 7.71 18.70
CA LYS A 56 0.99 7.51 19.74
C LYS A 56 -0.40 7.98 19.30
N LYS A 57 -0.47 9.05 18.49
CA LYS A 57 -1.73 9.54 17.93
C LYS A 57 -2.35 8.54 16.95
N ASP A 58 -1.52 7.93 16.11
CA ASP A 58 -1.97 6.89 15.18
C ASP A 58 -2.51 5.67 15.94
N MET A 59 -1.84 5.26 17.02
CA MET A 59 -2.30 4.16 17.86
C MET A 59 -3.65 4.42 18.53
N ASN A 60 -3.99 5.68 18.79
CA ASN A 60 -5.23 6.09 19.44
C ASN A 60 -6.33 6.50 18.45
N SER A 61 -6.12 6.34 17.14
CA SER A 61 -7.08 6.75 16.11
C SER A 61 -7.27 5.65 15.07
N PRO A 62 -8.43 5.56 14.41
CA PRO A 62 -8.60 4.62 13.30
C PRO A 62 -7.63 4.93 12.16
N VAL A 63 -6.78 3.95 11.83
CA VAL A 63 -5.95 3.95 10.63
C VAL A 63 -6.66 3.14 9.55
N CYS A 64 -6.64 3.65 8.32
CA CYS A 64 -7.20 2.97 7.16
C CYS A 64 -6.16 2.86 6.05
N THR A 65 -6.38 1.97 5.09
CA THR A 65 -5.73 2.03 3.78
C THR A 65 -6.09 3.34 3.06
N PHE A 66 -5.37 3.65 1.97
CA PHE A 66 -5.67 4.82 1.15
C PHE A 66 -7.13 4.87 0.65
N THR A 67 -7.69 3.69 0.35
CA THR A 67 -9.07 3.48 -0.08
C THR A 67 -10.05 3.34 1.08
N GLY A 68 -9.62 3.43 2.34
CA GLY A 68 -10.51 3.55 3.51
C GLY A 68 -10.92 2.24 4.19
N GLU A 69 -10.33 1.10 3.83
CA GLU A 69 -10.47 -0.13 4.60
C GLU A 69 -9.74 0.02 5.94
N ARG A 70 -10.45 -0.27 7.05
CA ARG A 70 -9.89 -0.14 8.39
C ARG A 70 -8.79 -1.17 8.63
N LEU A 71 -7.72 -0.74 9.28
CA LEU A 71 -6.63 -1.60 9.74
C LEU A 71 -6.80 -1.88 11.24
N LEU A 72 -6.52 -3.13 11.65
CA LEU A 72 -6.74 -3.59 13.01
C LEU A 72 -5.46 -4.23 13.56
N CYS A 73 -5.17 -3.95 14.84
CA CYS A 73 -4.13 -4.62 15.62
C CYS A 73 -2.78 -4.70 14.87
N ALA A 74 -2.32 -5.91 14.53
CA ALA A 74 -1.06 -6.15 13.86
C ALA A 74 -1.03 -5.70 12.40
N SER A 75 -2.16 -5.76 11.67
CA SER A 75 -2.20 -5.35 10.25
C SER A 75 -1.95 -3.86 10.10
N MET A 76 -2.35 -3.06 11.08
CA MET A 76 -2.08 -1.63 11.12
C MET A 76 -0.59 -1.32 11.10
N ARG A 77 0.20 -1.88 12.02
CA ARG A 77 1.65 -1.62 12.06
C ARG A 77 2.36 -2.18 10.82
N HIS A 78 1.92 -3.36 10.36
CA HIS A 78 2.55 -4.02 9.24
C HIS A 78 2.32 -3.28 7.91
N ILE A 79 1.06 -2.99 7.56
CA ILE A 79 0.75 -2.25 6.33
C ILE A 79 1.32 -0.85 6.36
N MET A 80 1.36 -0.21 7.54
CA MET A 80 2.01 1.10 7.66
C MET A 80 3.52 1.03 7.45
N ALA A 81 4.18 -0.07 7.80
CA ALA A 81 5.57 -0.27 7.47
C ALA A 81 5.77 -0.39 5.94
N GLU A 82 4.96 -1.23 5.27
CA GLU A 82 5.01 -1.44 3.82
C GLU A 82 4.73 -0.13 3.06
N GLU A 83 3.66 0.58 3.42
CA GLU A 83 3.28 1.84 2.77
C GLU A 83 4.27 2.97 3.07
N SER A 84 4.88 3.00 4.25
CA SER A 84 5.94 3.97 4.55
C SER A 84 7.19 3.68 3.72
N ALA A 85 7.60 2.42 3.57
CA ALA A 85 8.72 2.04 2.73
C ALA A 85 8.45 2.37 1.26
N ARG A 86 7.25 2.09 0.77
CA ARG A 86 6.78 2.46 -0.58
C ARG A 86 6.89 3.96 -0.82
N VAL A 87 6.37 4.77 0.11
CA VAL A 87 6.49 6.23 0.04
C VAL A 87 7.96 6.65 0.04
N MET A 88 8.80 6.05 0.88
CA MET A 88 10.23 6.37 0.95
C MET A 88 10.96 6.09 -0.36
N LEU A 89 10.61 5.02 -1.09
CA LEU A 89 11.14 4.74 -2.44
C LEU A 89 10.80 5.89 -3.39
N GLN A 90 9.52 6.27 -3.47
CA GLN A 90 9.03 7.33 -4.37
C GLN A 90 9.65 8.71 -4.05
N LEU A 91 9.84 9.02 -2.76
CA LEU A 91 10.53 10.24 -2.36
C LEU A 91 12.04 10.17 -2.64
N SER A 92 12.64 8.99 -2.60
CA SER A 92 14.06 8.78 -2.94
C SER A 92 14.31 9.07 -4.42
N GLU A 93 13.39 8.70 -5.31
CA GLU A 93 13.45 9.05 -6.74
C GLU A 93 13.44 10.57 -6.95
N ILE A 94 12.53 11.29 -6.29
CA ILE A 94 12.44 12.76 -6.38
C ILE A 94 13.71 13.44 -5.85
N THR A 95 14.27 12.91 -4.78
CA THR A 95 15.42 13.52 -4.11
C THR A 95 16.76 13.12 -4.72
N GLY A 96 16.82 11.97 -5.39
CA GLY A 96 18.04 11.31 -5.83
C GLY A 96 18.83 10.71 -4.67
N THR A 97 18.20 10.39 -3.54
CA THR A 97 18.89 9.91 -2.34
C THR A 97 18.05 8.87 -1.62
N MET A 98 18.61 7.68 -1.43
CA MET A 98 17.99 6.59 -0.68
C MET A 98 18.43 6.62 0.79
N PRO A 99 17.52 6.85 1.75
CA PRO A 99 17.87 6.86 3.18
C PRO A 99 18.32 5.48 3.68
N GLU A 100 19.29 5.47 4.60
CA GLU A 100 19.82 4.24 5.20
C GLU A 100 18.73 3.40 5.91
N THR A 101 17.72 4.06 6.49
CA THR A 101 16.60 3.37 7.13
C THR A 101 15.74 2.58 6.14
N LEU A 102 15.69 2.99 4.86
CA LEU A 102 14.98 2.27 3.82
C LEU A 102 15.71 0.98 3.46
N LYS A 103 17.04 1.05 3.25
CA LYS A 103 17.86 -0.14 3.00
C LYS A 103 17.72 -1.20 4.09
N LYS A 104 17.77 -0.77 5.36
CA LYS A 104 17.56 -1.68 6.50
C LYS A 104 16.14 -2.25 6.53
N THR A 105 15.14 -1.48 6.11
CA THR A 105 13.76 -1.96 6.00
C THR A 105 13.62 -3.01 4.90
N ASP A 106 14.27 -2.80 3.75
CA ASP A 106 14.32 -3.77 2.64
C ASP A 106 14.91 -5.12 3.12
N GLU A 107 16.04 -5.10 3.83
CA GLU A 107 16.63 -6.31 4.43
C GLU A 107 15.70 -7.03 5.41
N ARG A 108 14.83 -6.28 6.12
CA ARG A 108 13.84 -6.85 7.04
C ARG A 108 12.70 -7.50 6.27
N PHE A 109 12.16 -6.81 5.26
CA PHE A 109 11.11 -7.36 4.40
C PHE A 109 11.60 -8.60 3.63
N TYR A 110 12.83 -8.58 3.13
CA TYR A 110 13.46 -9.75 2.54
C TYR A 110 13.43 -10.96 3.48
N ARG A 111 13.92 -10.79 4.73
CA ARG A 111 13.91 -11.86 5.73
C ARG A 111 12.50 -12.33 6.08
N MET A 112 11.55 -11.42 6.16
CA MET A 112 10.15 -11.75 6.40
C MET A 112 9.53 -12.57 5.27
N LEU A 113 9.82 -12.22 4.01
CA LEU A 113 9.39 -13.01 2.85
C LEU A 113 9.99 -14.41 2.89
N LYS A 114 11.29 -14.53 3.19
CA LYS A 114 11.94 -15.85 3.33
C LYS A 114 11.38 -16.68 4.47
N ALA A 115 11.10 -16.08 5.61
CA ALA A 115 10.43 -16.78 6.71
C ALA A 115 9.01 -17.22 6.34
N SER A 116 8.27 -16.38 5.59
CA SER A 116 6.92 -16.68 5.10
C SER A 116 6.94 -17.87 4.11
N GLU A 117 7.88 -17.88 3.17
CA GLU A 117 8.11 -18.99 2.24
C GLU A 117 8.46 -20.28 2.98
N ALA A 118 9.41 -20.21 3.92
CA ALA A 118 9.85 -21.37 4.71
C ALA A 118 8.71 -21.94 5.58
N ALA A 119 7.76 -21.11 5.99
CA ALA A 119 6.54 -21.53 6.69
C ALA A 119 5.45 -22.11 5.75
N GLY A 120 5.75 -22.30 4.46
CA GLY A 120 4.85 -22.91 3.49
C GLY A 120 3.75 -21.99 2.97
N LYS A 121 3.86 -20.68 3.15
CA LYS A 121 2.88 -19.74 2.59
C LYS A 121 3.06 -19.60 1.08
N PRO A 122 1.98 -19.38 0.31
CA PRO A 122 2.09 -19.16 -1.13
C PRO A 122 3.02 -17.98 -1.46
N ILE A 123 3.85 -18.17 -2.48
CA ILE A 123 4.74 -17.13 -3.01
C ILE A 123 3.90 -15.90 -3.41
N GLY A 124 4.45 -14.71 -3.13
CA GLY A 124 3.74 -13.46 -3.39
C GLY A 124 2.57 -13.19 -2.43
N THR A 125 2.45 -13.93 -1.32
CA THR A 125 1.47 -13.66 -0.27
C THR A 125 2.13 -13.48 1.09
N PHE A 126 1.41 -12.85 2.01
CA PHE A 126 1.94 -12.53 3.34
C PHE A 126 1.03 -12.97 4.50
N CYS A 127 0.86 -12.16 5.56
CA CYS A 127 0.04 -12.52 6.72
C CYS A 127 -1.44 -12.71 6.40
N CYS A 128 -2.01 -11.81 5.60
CA CYS A 128 -3.41 -11.83 5.20
C CYS A 128 -3.57 -11.11 3.85
N GLY A 129 -4.80 -11.03 3.33
CA GLY A 129 -5.08 -10.32 2.08
C GLY A 129 -4.64 -8.85 2.14
N GLN A 130 -4.93 -8.11 3.21
CA GLN A 130 -4.52 -6.71 3.32
C GLN A 130 -2.99 -6.52 3.33
N CYS A 131 -2.26 -7.34 4.11
CA CYS A 131 -0.79 -7.32 4.11
C CYS A 131 -0.24 -7.64 2.72
N THR A 132 -0.83 -8.62 2.04
CA THR A 132 -0.39 -9.06 0.71
C THR A 132 -0.49 -7.91 -0.31
N ILE A 133 -1.56 -7.12 -0.25
CA ILE A 133 -1.73 -5.96 -1.13
C ILE A 133 -0.70 -4.86 -0.81
N GLY A 134 -0.42 -4.58 0.47
CA GLY A 134 0.62 -3.62 0.86
C GLY A 134 2.01 -4.04 0.35
N LEU A 135 2.36 -5.32 0.51
CA LEU A 135 3.57 -5.90 -0.07
C LEU A 135 3.65 -5.68 -1.58
N TRP A 136 2.61 -5.97 -2.36
CA TRP A 136 2.65 -5.80 -3.82
C TRP A 136 2.88 -4.36 -4.24
N ARG A 137 2.24 -3.40 -3.56
CA ARG A 137 2.45 -1.98 -3.84
C ARG A 137 3.88 -1.53 -3.53
N TYR A 138 4.47 -2.06 -2.46
CA TYR A 138 5.88 -1.84 -2.13
C TYR A 138 6.82 -2.45 -3.18
N LEU A 139 6.62 -3.72 -3.57
CA LEU A 139 7.42 -4.38 -4.60
C LEU A 139 7.32 -3.65 -5.96
N ASN A 140 6.11 -3.22 -6.32
CA ASN A 140 5.87 -2.51 -7.57
C ASN A 140 6.54 -1.12 -7.60
N ALA A 141 6.70 -0.48 -6.45
CA ALA A 141 7.41 0.80 -6.31
C ALA A 141 8.96 0.66 -6.33
N GLY A 142 9.48 -0.53 -6.63
CA GLY A 142 10.92 -0.79 -6.72
C GLY A 142 11.54 -1.38 -5.44
N GLY A 143 10.73 -1.72 -4.43
CA GLY A 143 11.20 -2.45 -3.27
C GLY A 143 11.57 -3.88 -3.63
N LEU A 144 12.75 -4.35 -3.19
CA LEU A 144 13.25 -5.69 -3.50
C LEU A 144 13.11 -6.05 -5.00
N PRO A 145 13.81 -5.37 -5.92
CA PRO A 145 13.56 -5.46 -7.36
C PRO A 145 13.54 -6.90 -7.92
N GLU A 146 14.40 -7.77 -7.41
CA GLU A 146 14.49 -9.18 -7.79
C GLU A 146 13.27 -10.02 -7.38
N TYR A 147 12.45 -9.48 -6.46
CA TYR A 147 11.18 -10.02 -5.99
C TYR A 147 9.96 -9.44 -6.71
N ARG A 148 10.11 -8.52 -7.68
CA ARG A 148 8.95 -7.99 -8.43
C ARG A 148 8.12 -9.11 -9.08
N LYS A 149 8.76 -10.19 -9.54
CA LYS A 149 8.10 -11.38 -10.10
C LYS A 149 7.12 -12.07 -9.13
N TYR A 150 7.27 -11.86 -7.82
CA TYR A 150 6.37 -12.40 -6.82
C TYR A 150 4.98 -11.81 -6.90
N ILE A 151 4.83 -10.61 -7.48
CA ILE A 151 3.53 -10.00 -7.72
C ILE A 151 2.68 -10.93 -8.61
N THR A 152 3.24 -11.42 -9.71
CA THR A 152 2.55 -12.33 -10.63
C THR A 152 2.13 -13.63 -9.94
N ASP A 153 3.00 -14.22 -9.10
CA ASP A 153 2.65 -15.41 -8.30
C ASP A 153 1.55 -15.11 -7.27
N GLY A 154 1.62 -13.95 -6.63
CA GLY A 154 0.60 -13.47 -5.70
C GLY A 154 -0.76 -13.28 -6.37
N ILE A 155 -0.77 -12.74 -7.60
CA ILE A 155 -1.99 -12.57 -8.41
C ILE A 155 -2.64 -13.93 -8.73
N ARG A 156 -1.85 -15.01 -8.92
CA ARG A 156 -2.44 -16.37 -9.04
C ARG A 156 -3.18 -16.77 -7.76
N SER A 157 -2.66 -16.41 -6.59
CA SER A 157 -3.38 -16.63 -5.33
C SER A 157 -4.65 -15.79 -5.23
N LEU A 158 -4.65 -14.57 -5.76
CA LEU A 158 -5.86 -13.73 -5.87
C LEU A 158 -6.92 -14.39 -6.75
N HIS A 159 -6.51 -14.91 -7.91
CA HIS A 159 -7.36 -15.64 -8.83
C HIS A 159 -8.09 -16.81 -8.16
N SER A 160 -7.38 -17.63 -7.39
CA SER A 160 -7.98 -18.75 -6.64
C SER A 160 -8.92 -18.32 -5.51
N ASN A 161 -9.03 -17.02 -5.22
CA ASN A 161 -9.91 -16.45 -4.20
C ASN A 161 -11.07 -15.64 -4.81
N ARG A 162 -11.26 -15.69 -6.13
CA ARG A 162 -12.39 -15.06 -6.81
C ARG A 162 -13.73 -15.55 -6.22
N ASP A 163 -14.67 -14.64 -6.02
CA ASP A 163 -16.05 -14.95 -5.66
C ASP A 163 -16.98 -14.74 -6.86
N GLU A 164 -18.15 -15.39 -6.91
CA GLU A 164 -19.10 -15.26 -8.04
C GLU A 164 -19.62 -13.82 -8.24
N ALA A 165 -19.38 -12.92 -7.27
CA ALA A 165 -19.81 -11.53 -7.33
C ALA A 165 -18.77 -10.61 -8.00
N GLY A 166 -17.68 -11.13 -8.56
CA GLY A 166 -16.63 -10.32 -9.20
C GLY A 166 -15.73 -9.62 -8.19
N LYS A 167 -15.51 -10.21 -7.01
CA LYS A 167 -14.57 -9.76 -6.00
C LYS A 167 -13.67 -10.92 -5.58
N TRP A 168 -12.92 -10.73 -4.51
CA TRP A 168 -12.01 -11.73 -3.97
C TRP A 168 -12.26 -11.90 -2.48
N GLY A 169 -12.54 -13.13 -2.04
CA GLY A 169 -13.09 -13.40 -0.70
C GLY A 169 -12.24 -12.85 0.45
N ARG A 170 -10.92 -13.09 0.44
CA ARG A 170 -10.02 -12.65 1.53
C ARG A 170 -9.35 -11.30 1.32
N PHE A 171 -9.53 -10.67 0.15
CA PHE A 171 -8.77 -9.47 -0.22
C PHE A 171 -9.65 -8.21 -0.17
N PRO A 172 -9.13 -7.09 0.36
CA PRO A 172 -9.89 -5.84 0.45
C PRO A 172 -10.17 -5.28 -0.96
N PHE A 173 -11.45 -5.22 -1.36
CA PHE A 173 -11.83 -4.95 -2.74
C PHE A 173 -11.18 -3.69 -3.35
N TYR A 174 -11.33 -2.52 -2.72
CA TYR A 174 -10.82 -1.26 -3.31
C TYR A 174 -9.31 -1.14 -3.19
N TYR A 175 -8.74 -1.59 -2.06
CA TYR A 175 -7.29 -1.57 -1.91
C TYR A 175 -6.60 -2.53 -2.88
N THR A 176 -7.22 -3.66 -3.19
CA THR A 176 -6.77 -4.59 -4.24
C THR A 176 -6.83 -3.95 -5.61
N LEU A 177 -7.96 -3.32 -5.97
CA LEU A 177 -8.09 -2.59 -7.24
C LEU A 177 -7.05 -1.47 -7.37
N LEU A 178 -6.75 -0.75 -6.28
CA LEU A 178 -5.69 0.26 -6.27
C LEU A 178 -4.35 -0.35 -6.64
N ALA A 179 -3.93 -1.42 -5.96
CA ALA A 179 -2.68 -2.09 -6.26
C ALA A 179 -2.63 -2.62 -7.69
N LEU A 180 -3.67 -3.32 -8.15
CA LEU A 180 -3.75 -3.84 -9.51
C LEU A 180 -3.64 -2.73 -10.56
N SER A 181 -4.26 -1.56 -10.31
CA SER A 181 -4.20 -0.41 -11.22
C SER A 181 -2.82 0.26 -11.30
N GLU A 182 -1.93 -0.02 -10.35
CA GLU A 182 -0.56 0.47 -10.31
C GLU A 182 0.42 -0.53 -10.95
N ILE A 183 0.03 -1.79 -11.13
CA ILE A 183 0.88 -2.88 -11.61
C ILE A 183 0.73 -3.03 -13.12
N GLU A 184 1.80 -2.75 -13.86
CA GLU A 184 1.89 -3.03 -15.30
C GLU A 184 2.21 -4.53 -15.51
N ASP A 185 1.17 -5.36 -15.48
CA ASP A 185 1.24 -6.82 -15.71
C ASP A 185 -0.09 -7.33 -16.29
N GLU A 186 -0.04 -8.22 -17.29
CA GLU A 186 -1.26 -8.78 -17.92
C GLU A 186 -2.16 -9.53 -16.95
N ALA A 187 -1.58 -10.20 -15.93
CA ALA A 187 -2.34 -10.89 -14.91
C ALA A 187 -3.14 -9.90 -14.05
N ALA A 188 -2.56 -8.72 -13.76
CA ALA A 188 -3.27 -7.67 -13.03
C ALA A 188 -4.47 -7.14 -13.83
N LEU A 189 -4.29 -6.91 -15.14
CA LEU A 189 -5.36 -6.50 -16.03
C LEU A 189 -6.49 -7.54 -16.12
N LYS A 190 -6.15 -8.84 -16.15
CA LYS A 190 -7.16 -9.92 -16.14
C LYS A 190 -8.00 -9.92 -14.86
N GLU A 191 -7.39 -9.64 -13.70
CA GLU A 191 -8.12 -9.52 -12.43
C GLU A 191 -8.96 -8.23 -12.37
N ILE A 192 -8.49 -7.12 -12.93
CA ILE A 192 -9.30 -5.90 -13.09
C ILE A 192 -10.54 -6.17 -13.94
N ASN A 193 -10.37 -6.82 -15.10
CA ASN A 193 -11.47 -7.15 -16.01
C ASN A 193 -12.48 -8.08 -15.34
N TYR A 194 -12.01 -9.04 -14.55
CA TYR A 194 -12.88 -9.90 -13.74
C TYR A 194 -13.77 -9.09 -12.78
N ALA A 195 -13.21 -8.04 -12.16
CA ALA A 195 -13.91 -7.20 -11.21
C ALA A 195 -14.79 -6.11 -11.86
N MET A 196 -14.83 -5.99 -13.19
CA MET A 196 -15.44 -4.84 -13.89
C MET A 196 -16.94 -4.68 -13.55
N THR A 197 -17.71 -5.77 -13.61
CA THR A 197 -19.15 -5.73 -13.25
C THR A 197 -19.35 -5.33 -11.79
N ALA A 198 -18.46 -5.73 -10.88
CA ALA A 198 -18.51 -5.29 -9.48
C ALA A 198 -18.18 -3.80 -9.34
N CYS A 199 -17.22 -3.30 -10.12
CA CYS A 199 -16.85 -1.89 -10.19
C CYS A 199 -18.03 -1.02 -10.65
N GLU A 200 -18.70 -1.38 -11.74
CA GLU A 200 -19.88 -0.66 -12.24
C GLU A 200 -21.01 -0.59 -11.20
N ARG A 201 -21.32 -1.73 -10.57
CA ARG A 201 -22.35 -1.80 -9.52
C ARG A 201 -21.97 -0.98 -8.30
N ALA A 202 -20.69 -0.94 -7.93
CA ALA A 202 -20.20 -0.14 -6.82
C ALA A 202 -20.29 1.36 -7.13
N LEU A 203 -19.91 1.77 -8.34
CA LEU A 203 -19.97 3.16 -8.78
C LEU A 203 -21.41 3.70 -8.78
N LYS A 204 -22.38 2.91 -9.26
CA LYS A 204 -23.82 3.27 -9.28
C LYS A 204 -24.41 3.50 -7.89
N ARG A 205 -23.87 2.86 -6.83
CA ARG A 205 -24.38 2.96 -5.45
C ARG A 205 -23.71 4.06 -4.63
N MET A 206 -22.71 4.73 -5.19
CA MET A 206 -21.84 5.60 -4.42
C MET A 206 -22.44 7.00 -4.23
N ASN A 207 -23.12 7.19 -3.11
CA ASN A 207 -23.88 8.43 -2.81
C ASN A 207 -23.21 9.32 -1.73
N LYS A 208 -22.08 8.90 -1.16
CA LYS A 208 -21.42 9.60 -0.04
C LYS A 208 -20.26 10.47 -0.50
N THR A 209 -20.08 11.61 0.16
CA THR A 209 -19.11 12.67 -0.20
C THR A 209 -17.88 12.74 0.71
N ASN A 210 -17.62 11.72 1.54
CA ASN A 210 -16.40 11.72 2.35
C ASN A 210 -15.15 11.41 1.50
N THR A 211 -13.97 11.73 2.05
CA THR A 211 -12.68 11.58 1.36
C THR A 211 -12.46 10.18 0.77
N PHE A 212 -12.79 9.12 1.51
CA PHE A 212 -12.62 7.75 1.02
C PHE A 212 -13.63 7.39 -0.07
N SER A 213 -14.86 7.88 0.01
CA SER A 213 -15.86 7.66 -1.03
C SER A 213 -15.44 8.34 -2.33
N ARG A 214 -14.92 9.57 -2.25
CA ARG A 214 -14.32 10.25 -3.41
C ARG A 214 -13.16 9.44 -4.02
N ARG A 215 -12.18 9.04 -3.21
CA ARG A 215 -11.03 8.24 -3.69
C ARG A 215 -11.44 6.92 -4.34
N LYS A 216 -12.41 6.20 -3.75
CA LYS A 216 -12.97 4.98 -4.35
C LYS A 216 -13.62 5.28 -5.69
N ARG A 217 -14.45 6.33 -5.78
CA ARG A 217 -15.08 6.74 -7.03
C ARG A 217 -14.04 7.01 -8.12
N ASP A 218 -13.04 7.83 -7.79
CA ASP A 218 -12.01 8.25 -8.73
C ASP A 218 -11.13 7.06 -9.17
N LEU A 219 -10.85 6.12 -8.27
CA LEU A 219 -10.19 4.86 -8.61
C LEU A 219 -11.01 4.04 -9.60
N LEU A 220 -12.31 3.85 -9.35
CA LEU A 220 -13.17 3.10 -10.26
C LEU A 220 -13.24 3.77 -11.63
N LEU A 221 -13.40 5.09 -11.68
CA LEU A 221 -13.40 5.85 -12.94
C LEU A 221 -12.07 5.72 -13.70
N LYS A 222 -10.93 5.75 -12.98
CA LYS A 222 -9.60 5.54 -13.57
C LYS A 222 -9.44 4.14 -14.18
N ILE A 223 -10.01 3.12 -13.56
CA ILE A 223 -9.92 1.72 -14.03
C ILE A 223 -10.81 1.47 -15.26
N MET A 224 -11.92 2.19 -15.36
CA MET A 224 -12.92 2.01 -16.42
C MET A 224 -12.63 2.83 -17.69
N ASN A 225 -11.64 3.73 -17.65
CA ASN A 225 -11.19 4.56 -18.77
C ASN A 225 -9.89 4.00 -19.35
#